data_AF-A0A6A8NHW0-F1
#
_entry.id   AF-A0A6A8NHW0-F1
#
_cell.length_a   1.000
_cell.length_b   1.000
_cell.length_c   1.000
_cell.angle_alpha   90.00
_cell.angle_beta   90.00
_cell.angle_gamma   90.00
#
_symmetry.space_group_name_H-M   'P 1'
#
loop_
_entity.id
_entity.type
_entity.pdbx_description
1 polymer ?
#
loop_
_entity_poly.entity_id
_entity_poly.type
_entity_poly.pdbx_seq_one_letter_code
_entity_poly.pdbx_strand_id
1 'polypeptide(L)'
;MKLTKKHEMAIQLLFEGFLKRQEIAQELKISEQTLYNWMKDEDFTSAYDDYMKVIMSKSSGKALKTMLNLLNAKSEMVRFNAAKDILDRGGFAPVNKQEVTTIQPPTFIDDIGDTDDG
;
A
#
# COMPACT_ATOMS: atom_id res chain seq x y z
N MET A 1 -0.19 19.37 -17.55
CA MET A 1 0.96 20.29 -17.76
C MET A 1 2.30 19.57 -18.00
N LYS A 2 3.33 20.24 -18.57
CA LYS A 2 4.71 19.71 -18.56
C LYS A 2 5.37 19.89 -17.19
N LEU A 3 5.75 18.78 -16.55
CA LEU A 3 6.40 18.79 -15.24
C LEU A 3 7.82 19.37 -15.31
N THR A 4 8.22 20.02 -14.23
CA THR A 4 9.53 20.65 -14.05
C THR A 4 10.05 20.34 -12.65
N LYS A 5 11.32 20.65 -12.37
CA LYS A 5 11.92 20.46 -11.05
C LYS A 5 11.14 21.12 -9.91
N LYS A 6 10.49 22.27 -10.15
CA LYS A 6 9.65 22.91 -9.12
C LYS A 6 8.41 22.08 -8.78
N HIS A 7 7.84 21.38 -9.76
CA HIS A 7 6.71 20.48 -9.54
C HIS A 7 7.14 19.25 -8.75
N GLU A 8 8.28 18.66 -9.09
CA GLU A 8 8.86 17.53 -8.35
C GLU A 8 9.13 17.89 -6.88
N MET A 9 9.74 19.06 -6.63
CA MET A 9 9.95 19.55 -5.26
C MET A 9 8.63 19.83 -4.53
N ALA A 10 7.62 20.39 -5.23
CA ALA A 10 6.30 20.59 -4.65
C ALA A 10 5.66 19.26 -4.23
N ILE A 11 5.75 18.23 -5.07
CA ILE A 11 5.23 16.88 -4.78
C ILE A 11 5.90 16.30 -3.53
N GLN A 12 7.23 16.44 -3.40
CA GLN A 12 7.96 15.98 -2.21
C GLN A 12 7.51 16.69 -0.94
N LEU A 13 7.46 18.03 -0.96
CA LEU A 13 7.04 18.82 0.21
C LEU A 13 5.58 18.57 0.58
N LEU A 14 4.70 18.37 -0.40
CA LEU A 14 3.31 17.99 -0.18
C LEU A 14 3.18 16.60 0.45
N PHE A 15 3.99 15.64 0.00
CA PHE A 15 4.02 14.29 0.56
C PHE A 15 4.53 14.26 2.01
N GLU A 16 5.55 15.06 2.32
CA GLU A 16 6.09 15.18 3.68
C GLU A 16 5.06 15.72 4.68
N GLY A 17 4.17 16.63 4.24
CA GLY A 17 3.02 17.08 5.01
C GLY A 17 3.32 18.00 6.20
N PHE A 18 4.58 18.40 6.40
CA PHE A 18 4.99 19.28 7.50
C PHE A 18 4.68 20.77 7.24
N LEU A 19 4.62 21.16 5.97
CA LEU A 19 4.43 22.55 5.55
C LEU A 19 3.01 22.80 5.04
N LYS A 20 2.47 23.97 5.34
CA LYS A 20 1.25 24.48 4.71
C LYS A 20 1.55 24.89 3.27
N ARG A 21 0.52 24.88 2.42
CA ARG A 21 0.64 25.29 1.00
C ARG A 21 1.26 26.67 0.82
N GLN A 22 0.97 27.61 1.72
CA GLN A 22 1.57 28.95 1.72
C GLN A 22 3.09 28.90 1.89
N GLU A 23 3.56 28.08 2.83
CA GLU A 23 4.99 27.91 3.13
C GLU A 23 5.69 27.18 1.97
N ILE A 24 5.07 26.16 1.39
CA ILE A 24 5.56 25.47 0.19
C ILE A 24 5.68 26.45 -0.99
N ALA A 25 4.67 27.31 -1.20
CA ALA A 25 4.69 28.29 -2.26
C ALA A 25 5.82 29.32 -2.07
N GLN A 26 6.06 29.76 -0.84
CA GLN A 26 7.18 30.64 -0.49
C GLN A 26 8.53 29.98 -0.78
N GLU A 27 8.72 28.74 -0.33
CA GLU A 27 9.94 27.95 -0.54
C GLU A 27 10.27 27.80 -2.03
N LEU A 28 9.24 27.52 -2.85
CA LEU A 28 9.37 27.33 -4.30
C LEU A 28 9.36 28.65 -5.09
N LYS A 29 9.21 29.79 -4.41
CA LYS A 29 9.09 31.14 -4.98
C LYS A 29 8.01 31.19 -6.07
N ILE A 30 6.82 30.74 -5.74
CA ILE A 30 5.61 30.78 -6.56
C ILE A 30 4.45 31.38 -5.75
N SER A 31 3.35 31.74 -6.42
CA SER A 31 2.14 32.14 -5.69
C SER A 31 1.42 30.90 -5.13
N GLU A 32 0.71 31.06 -4.01
CA GLU A 32 -0.15 29.99 -3.48
C GLU A 32 -1.18 29.53 -4.52
N GLN A 33 -1.72 30.46 -5.30
CA GLN A 33 -2.67 30.16 -6.38
C GLN A 33 -2.03 29.28 -7.48
N THR A 34 -0.75 29.48 -7.77
CA THR A 34 -0.01 28.64 -8.72
C THR A 34 0.05 27.19 -8.23
N LEU A 35 0.41 26.98 -6.96
CA LEU A 35 0.45 25.64 -6.36
C LEU A 35 -0.95 25.01 -6.33
N TYR A 36 -1.99 25.79 -6.00
CA TYR A 36 -3.37 25.35 -6.04
C TYR A 36 -3.81 24.90 -7.44
N ASN A 37 -3.42 25.63 -8.48
CA ASN A 37 -3.71 25.26 -9.86
C ASN A 37 -2.97 23.97 -10.27
N TRP A 38 -1.73 23.78 -9.83
CA TRP A 38 -0.99 22.53 -10.07
C TRP A 38 -1.68 21.34 -9.44
N MET A 39 -2.17 21.45 -8.20
CA MET A 39 -2.91 20.39 -7.52
C MET A 39 -4.25 20.01 -8.20
N LYS A 40 -4.71 20.79 -9.18
CA LYS A 40 -5.88 20.48 -10.01
C LYS A 40 -5.52 19.96 -11.40
N ASP A 41 -4.27 20.09 -11.80
CA ASP A 41 -3.79 19.58 -13.07
C ASP A 41 -3.61 18.06 -12.98
N GLU A 42 -4.08 17.36 -13.99
CA GLU A 42 -4.09 15.89 -14.03
C GLU A 42 -2.68 15.31 -14.06
N ASP A 43 -1.76 15.92 -14.82
CA ASP A 43 -0.38 15.43 -14.93
C ASP A 43 0.36 15.58 -13.60
N PHE A 44 0.12 16.68 -12.89
CA PHE A 44 0.70 16.89 -11.55
C PHE A 44 0.13 15.91 -10.53
N THR A 45 -1.19 15.69 -10.54
CA THR A 45 -1.87 14.77 -9.62
C THR A 45 -1.41 13.33 -9.86
N SER A 46 -1.34 12.91 -11.12
CA SER A 46 -0.83 11.60 -11.52
C SER A 46 0.62 11.39 -11.06
N ALA A 47 1.49 12.39 -11.24
CA ALA A 47 2.87 12.32 -10.76
C ALA A 47 2.99 12.27 -9.23
N TYR A 48 2.10 12.96 -8.51
CA TYR A 48 2.02 12.87 -7.04
C TYR A 48 1.63 11.44 -6.60
N ASP A 49 0.62 10.85 -7.24
CA ASP A 49 0.17 9.50 -6.93
C ASP A 49 1.25 8.46 -7.23
N ASP A 50 1.96 8.59 -8.35
CA ASP A 50 3.06 7.70 -8.70
C ASP A 50 4.24 7.84 -7.74
N TYR A 51 4.57 9.07 -7.32
CA TYR A 51 5.56 9.30 -6.28
C TYR A 51 5.16 8.59 -4.97
N MET A 52 3.91 8.74 -4.55
CA MET A 52 3.37 8.09 -3.35
C MET A 52 3.46 6.56 -3.45
N LYS A 53 3.05 5.96 -4.57
CA LYS A 53 3.17 4.49 -4.80
C LYS A 53 4.62 4.03 -4.67
N VAL A 54 5.57 4.74 -5.28
CA VAL A 54 6.99 4.39 -5.22
C VAL A 54 7.54 4.45 -3.79
N ILE A 55 7.21 5.51 -3.05
CA ILE A 55 7.67 5.65 -1.66
C ILE A 55 7.01 4.62 -0.75
N MET A 56 5.72 4.35 -0.90
CA MET A 56 5.02 3.32 -0.11
C MET A 56 5.57 1.92 -0.41
N SER A 57 5.81 1.60 -1.68
CA SER A 57 6.46 0.35 -2.09
C SER A 57 7.84 0.20 -1.45
N LYS A 58 8.68 1.23 -1.49
CA LYS A 58 9.99 1.22 -0.79
C LYS A 58 9.85 1.12 0.73
N SER A 59 8.82 1.75 1.29
CA SER A 59 8.54 1.73 2.73
C SER A 59 8.12 0.33 3.21
N SER A 60 7.51 -0.48 2.35
CA SER A 60 7.17 -1.88 2.67
C SER A 60 8.40 -2.69 3.08
N GLY A 61 9.53 -2.54 2.38
CA GLY A 61 10.79 -3.19 2.73
C GLY A 61 11.36 -2.71 4.07
N LYS A 62 11.26 -1.40 4.36
CA LYS A 62 11.67 -0.83 5.66
C LYS A 62 10.77 -1.33 6.80
N ALA A 63 9.47 -1.43 6.56
CA ALA A 63 8.51 -1.97 7.52
C ALA A 63 8.79 -3.46 7.81
N LEU A 64 9.02 -4.26 6.76
CA LEU A 64 9.42 -5.66 6.89
C LEU A 64 10.71 -5.80 7.69
N LYS A 65 11.75 -5.01 7.38
CA LYS A 65 13.00 -5.01 8.16
C LYS A 65 12.76 -4.66 9.64
N THR A 66 11.90 -3.69 9.90
CA THR A 66 11.53 -3.33 11.28
C THR A 66 10.88 -4.51 11.99
N MET A 67 9.94 -5.19 11.34
CA MET A 67 9.27 -6.37 11.88
C MET A 67 10.24 -7.52 12.16
N LEU A 68 11.19 -7.78 11.26
CA LEU A 68 12.26 -8.76 11.49
C LEU A 68 13.13 -8.40 12.71
N ASN A 69 13.46 -7.13 12.88
CA ASN A 69 14.22 -6.68 14.06
C ASN A 69 13.43 -6.88 15.36
N LEU A 70 12.10 -6.73 15.33
CA LEU A 70 11.23 -6.94 16.50
C LEU A 70 11.21 -8.38 17.00
N LEU A 71 11.68 -9.37 16.22
CA LEU A 71 11.94 -10.73 16.70
C LEU A 71 12.97 -10.79 17.83
N ASN A 72 13.81 -9.76 17.99
CA ASN A 72 14.79 -9.63 19.06
C ASN A 72 14.40 -8.56 20.10
N ALA A 73 13.17 -8.05 20.09
CA ALA A 73 12.71 -7.04 21.05
C ALA A 73 12.83 -7.55 22.49
N LYS A 74 13.09 -6.69 23.48
CA LYS A 74 13.14 -7.11 24.89
C LYS A 74 11.79 -7.61 25.41
N SER A 75 10.70 -7.01 24.95
CA SER A 75 9.33 -7.40 25.31
C SER A 75 8.95 -8.72 24.62
N GLU A 76 8.63 -9.73 25.43
CA GLU A 76 8.14 -11.03 24.96
C GLU A 76 6.89 -10.90 24.11
N MET A 77 5.93 -10.05 24.53
CA MET A 77 4.70 -9.80 23.79
C MET A 77 4.99 -9.24 22.39
N VAL A 78 5.95 -8.31 22.27
CA VAL A 78 6.32 -7.72 20.97
C VAL A 78 7.00 -8.76 20.07
N ARG A 79 7.92 -9.58 20.62
CA ARG A 79 8.54 -10.69 19.87
C ARG A 79 7.50 -11.69 19.38
N PHE A 80 6.59 -12.10 20.26
CA PHE A 80 5.53 -13.05 19.95
C PHE A 80 4.63 -12.52 18.82
N ASN A 81 4.17 -11.27 18.92
CA ASN A 81 3.33 -10.67 17.88
C ASN A 81 4.07 -10.52 16.54
N ALA A 82 5.35 -10.14 16.55
CA ALA A 82 6.14 -10.08 15.33
C ALA A 82 6.31 -11.46 14.68
N ALA A 83 6.61 -12.49 15.47
CA ALA A 83 6.72 -13.87 14.98
C ALA A 83 5.38 -14.38 14.43
N LYS A 84 4.28 -14.12 15.14
CA LYS A 84 2.93 -14.48 14.72
C LYS A 84 2.56 -13.81 13.38
N ASP A 85 2.75 -12.50 13.25
CA ASP A 85 2.40 -11.77 12.01
C ASP A 85 3.22 -12.24 10.81
N ILE A 86 4.50 -12.60 11.00
CA ILE A 86 5.34 -13.19 9.95
C ILE A 86 4.79 -14.56 9.51
N LEU A 87 4.43 -15.43 10.45
CA LEU A 87 3.86 -16.74 10.14
C LEU A 87 2.51 -16.61 9.42
N ASP A 88 1.65 -15.71 9.89
CA ASP A 88 0.33 -15.46 9.32
C ASP A 88 0.45 -14.99 7.86
N ARG A 89 1.40 -14.08 7.57
CA ARG A 89 1.69 -13.60 6.21
C ARG A 89 2.39 -14.63 5.33
N GLY A 90 3.17 -15.52 5.92
CA GLY A 90 3.85 -16.61 5.21
C GLY A 90 2.91 -17.76 4.80
N GLY A 91 1.62 -17.69 5.16
CA GLY A 91 0.66 -18.74 4.89
C GLY A 91 0.76 -19.92 5.86
N PHE A 92 1.45 -19.75 6.99
CA PHE A 92 1.54 -20.75 8.07
C PHE A 92 0.44 -20.59 9.12
N ALA A 93 -0.47 -19.61 8.92
CA ALA A 93 -1.63 -19.46 9.77
C ALA A 93 -2.52 -20.72 9.68
N PRO A 94 -3.13 -21.17 10.78
CA PRO A 94 -4.16 -22.19 10.74
C PRO A 94 -5.27 -21.76 9.77
N VAL A 95 -5.71 -22.68 8.91
CA VAL A 95 -6.84 -22.40 8.00
C VAL A 95 -8.09 -22.07 8.81
N ASN A 96 -8.72 -20.95 8.49
CA ASN A 96 -10.01 -20.61 9.10
C ASN A 96 -11.06 -21.59 8.60
N LYS A 97 -11.60 -22.40 9.50
CA LYS A 97 -12.75 -23.27 9.19
C LYS A 97 -13.95 -22.37 8.91
N GLN A 98 -14.47 -22.43 7.69
CA GLN A 98 -15.73 -21.78 7.34
C GLN A 98 -16.86 -22.80 7.47
N GLU A 99 -17.87 -22.47 8.26
CA GLU A 99 -19.11 -23.25 8.32
C GLU A 99 -20.12 -22.60 7.37
N VAL A 100 -20.40 -23.28 6.26
CA VAL A 100 -21.38 -22.82 5.28
C VAL A 100 -22.71 -23.46 5.63
N THR A 101 -23.69 -22.63 6.01
CA THR A 101 -25.07 -23.08 6.21
C THR A 101 -25.88 -22.74 4.96
N THR A 102 -26.22 -23.75 4.17
CA THR A 102 -27.05 -23.59 2.96
C THR A 102 -28.44 -24.14 3.22
N ILE A 103 -29.47 -23.39 2.79
CA ILE A 103 -30.89 -23.81 2.90
C ILE A 103 -31.24 -24.84 1.80
N GLN A 104 -30.48 -24.84 0.71
CA GLN A 104 -30.64 -25.78 -0.42
C GLN A 104 -29.62 -26.92 -0.33
N PRO A 105 -30.00 -28.16 -0.69
CA PRO A 105 -29.08 -29.29 -0.74
C PRO A 105 -27.99 -29.06 -1.80
N PRO A 106 -26.73 -29.45 -1.53
CA PRO A 106 -25.63 -29.28 -2.47
C PRO A 106 -25.86 -30.14 -3.73
N THR A 107 -25.68 -29.53 -4.89
CA THR A 107 -25.68 -30.21 -6.19
C THR A 107 -24.25 -30.48 -6.62
N PHE A 108 -23.87 -31.75 -6.78
CA PHE A 108 -22.59 -32.15 -7.37
C PHE A 108 -22.80 -32.30 -8.88
N ILE A 109 -22.05 -31.55 -9.68
CA ILE A 109 -22.01 -31.69 -11.13
C ILE A 109 -20.77 -32.52 -11.46
N ASP A 110 -20.96 -33.69 -12.05
CA ASP A 110 -19.89 -34.57 -12.48
C ASP A 110 -19.54 -34.26 -13.95
N ASP A 111 -18.59 -33.34 -14.14
CA ASP A 111 -18.11 -32.88 -15.45
C ASP A 111 -16.85 -33.66 -15.92
N ILE A 112 -16.52 -34.79 -15.29
CA ILE A 112 -15.53 -35.72 -15.83
C ILE A 112 -16.20 -36.49 -16.97
N GLY A 113 -15.91 -36.07 -18.20
CA GLY A 113 -16.41 -36.75 -19.39
C GLY A 113 -15.86 -38.18 -19.46
N ASP A 114 -16.74 -39.14 -19.71
CA ASP A 114 -16.35 -40.48 -20.15
C ASP A 114 -15.52 -40.33 -21.43
N THR A 115 -14.21 -40.57 -21.34
CA THR A 115 -13.42 -40.86 -22.52
C THR A 115 -13.89 -42.23 -23.02
N ASP A 116 -14.82 -42.19 -23.98
CA ASP A 116 -15.27 -43.35 -24.75
C ASP A 116 -14.08 -43.86 -25.58
N ASP A 117 -13.32 -44.80 -25.01
CA ASP A 117 -12.32 -45.58 -25.71
C ASP A 117 -13.04 -46.68 -26.52
N GLY A 118 -13.38 -46.36 -27.77
CA GLY A 118 -13.94 -47.28 -28.77
C GLY A 118 -13.34 -47.10 -30.15
#